data_AF-A0A973JC73-F1
#
_entry.id   AF-A0A973JC73-F1
#
_cell.length_a   1.000
_cell.length_b   1.000
_cell.length_c   1.000
_cell.angle_alpha   90.00
_cell.angle_beta   90.00
_cell.angle_gamma   90.00
#
_symmetry.space_group_name_H-M   'P 1'
#
loop_
_entity.id
_entity.type
_entity.pdbx_description
1 polymer ?
#
loop_
_entity_poly.entity_id
_entity_poly.type
_entity_poly.pdbx_seq_one_letter_code
_entity_poly.pdbx_strand_id
1 'polypeptide(L)'
;MSIYLTVAIIFICFILEALYSGGEIALISSDINKIRFFAGRGSFSSRQALKLMERPEWFISTTIIGTNLAIITSSTLATGLFISFFGPVHGEQLSLLIVFPTLFFMILYRSIFQHHAEIMAMRIAFFIRISSVIFYPAAFIIAVVSKWTVRFLTGRKVSNASYITKDGLKYIL
;
A
#
# COMPACT_ATOMS: atom_id res chain seq x y z
N MET A 1 12.21 25.38 -6.61
CA MET A 1 10.85 25.03 -6.12
C MET A 1 10.54 25.93 -4.94
N SER A 2 9.36 26.56 -4.86
CA SER A 2 9.01 27.36 -3.68
C SER A 2 8.95 26.45 -2.45
N ILE A 3 9.54 26.85 -1.32
CA ILE A 3 9.57 26.06 -0.07
C ILE A 3 8.16 25.59 0.32
N TYR A 4 7.16 26.46 0.15
CA TYR A 4 5.75 26.14 0.39
C TYR A 4 5.24 24.97 -0.46
N LEU A 5 5.68 24.89 -1.71
CA LEU A 5 5.29 23.83 -2.63
C LEU A 5 5.97 22.49 -2.24
N THR A 6 7.23 22.53 -1.81
CA THR A 6 7.94 21.35 -1.29
C THR A 6 7.25 20.80 -0.04
N VAL A 7 6.90 21.67 0.92
CA VAL A 7 6.19 21.28 2.15
C VAL A 7 4.81 20.71 1.83
N ALA A 8 4.07 21.31 0.90
CA ALA A 8 2.77 20.81 0.48
C ALA A 8 2.88 19.39 -0.12
N ILE A 9 3.88 19.14 -0.98
CA ILE A 9 4.11 17.81 -1.57
C ILE A 9 4.46 16.79 -0.48
N ILE A 10 5.36 17.14 0.45
CA ILE A 10 5.72 16.26 1.57
C ILE A 10 4.47 15.88 2.38
N PHE A 11 3.63 16.86 2.71
CA PHE A 11 2.39 16.63 3.46
C PHE A 11 1.41 15.72 2.72
N ILE A 12 1.25 15.92 1.40
CA ILE A 12 0.44 15.03 0.56
C ILE A 12 1.02 13.61 0.56
N CYS A 13 2.34 13.46 0.44
CA CYS A 13 2.99 12.15 0.50
C CYS A 13 2.73 11.44 1.84
N PHE A 14 2.77 12.16 2.98
CA PHE A 14 2.42 11.58 4.28
C PHE A 14 0.97 11.09 4.34
N ILE A 15 0.02 11.86 3.79
CA ILE A 15 -1.39 11.43 3.72
C ILE A 15 -1.53 10.18 2.85
N LEU A 16 -0.84 10.14 1.70
CA LEU A 16 -0.86 8.98 0.82
C LEU A 16 -0.27 7.75 1.49
N GLU A 17 0.89 7.89 2.13
CA GLU A 17 1.56 6.82 2.88
C GLU A 17 0.66 6.25 3.97
N ALA A 18 0.03 7.13 4.76
CA ALA A 18 -0.99 6.76 5.72
C ALA A 18 -2.13 5.98 5.05
N LEU A 19 -2.77 6.52 4.01
CA LEU A 19 -3.90 5.87 3.33
C LEU A 19 -3.55 4.48 2.75
N TYR A 20 -2.38 4.32 2.14
CA TYR A 20 -1.95 3.03 1.59
C TYR A 20 -1.60 2.04 2.71
N SER A 21 -0.81 2.46 3.69
CA SER A 21 -0.36 1.60 4.80
C SER A 21 -1.50 1.25 5.76
N GLY A 22 -2.38 2.19 6.07
CA GLY A 22 -3.56 2.00 6.90
C GLY A 22 -4.62 1.19 6.17
N GLY A 23 -4.83 1.46 4.87
CA GLY A 23 -5.71 0.66 4.02
C GLY A 23 -5.29 -0.80 3.95
N GLU A 24 -4.00 -1.08 3.83
CA GLU A 24 -3.43 -2.42 3.88
C GLU A 24 -3.81 -3.16 5.17
N ILE A 25 -3.50 -2.55 6.33
CA ILE A 25 -3.80 -3.13 7.65
C ILE A 25 -5.31 -3.32 7.84
N ALA A 26 -6.13 -2.35 7.42
CA ALA A 26 -7.57 -2.44 7.52
C ALA A 26 -8.12 -3.58 6.66
N LEU A 27 -7.63 -3.77 5.43
CA LEU A 27 -8.09 -4.87 4.58
C LEU A 27 -7.70 -6.22 5.19
N ILE A 28 -6.46 -6.38 5.62
CA ILE A 28 -5.94 -7.62 6.22
C ILE A 28 -6.68 -7.97 7.52
N SER A 29 -7.03 -6.96 8.31
CA SER A 29 -7.68 -7.16 9.62
C SER A 29 -9.20 -7.23 9.56
N SER A 30 -9.80 -7.00 8.39
CA SER A 30 -11.26 -6.95 8.24
C SER A 30 -11.88 -8.33 7.99
N ASP A 31 -13.09 -8.54 8.51
CA ASP A 31 -13.85 -9.76 8.28
C ASP A 31 -14.57 -9.71 6.92
N ILE A 32 -14.14 -10.59 6.00
CA ILE A 32 -14.70 -10.71 4.65
C ILE A 32 -16.20 -11.03 4.65
N ASN A 33 -16.71 -11.76 5.65
CA ASN A 33 -18.12 -12.12 5.73
C ASN A 33 -18.99 -10.90 6.04
N LYS A 34 -18.53 -10.01 6.94
CA LYS A 34 -19.21 -8.75 7.23
C LYS A 34 -19.22 -7.83 6.02
N ILE A 35 -18.08 -7.70 5.33
CA ILE A 35 -18.00 -6.87 4.11
C ILE A 35 -18.93 -7.42 3.01
N ARG A 36 -18.99 -8.75 2.85
CA ARG A 36 -19.92 -9.41 1.91
C ARG A 36 -21.38 -9.14 2.27
N PHE A 37 -21.74 -9.18 3.56
CA PHE A 37 -23.08 -8.83 4.03
C PHE A 37 -23.47 -7.39 3.66
N PHE A 38 -22.59 -6.41 3.92
CA PHE A 38 -22.85 -5.02 3.55
C PHE A 38 -22.89 -4.80 2.03
N ALA A 39 -22.08 -5.54 1.25
CA ALA A 39 -22.13 -5.51 -0.20
C ALA A 39 -23.46 -6.06 -0.75
N GLY A 40 -24.01 -7.11 -0.12
CA GLY A 40 -25.32 -7.66 -0.45
C GLY A 40 -26.47 -6.69 -0.18
N ARG A 41 -26.31 -5.76 0.77
CA ARG A 41 -27.27 -4.68 1.07
C ARG A 41 -27.17 -3.46 0.12
N GLY A 42 -26.35 -3.53 -0.93
CA GLY A 42 -26.25 -2.49 -1.95
C GLY A 42 -25.22 -1.39 -1.69
N SER A 43 -24.38 -1.52 -0.67
CA SER A 43 -23.30 -0.55 -0.42
C SER A 43 -22.23 -0.61 -1.52
N PHE A 44 -22.07 0.49 -2.27
CA PHE A 44 -21.07 0.60 -3.33
C PHE A 44 -19.64 0.39 -2.78
N SER A 45 -19.31 1.05 -1.68
CA SER A 45 -17.99 0.97 -1.04
C SER A 45 -17.66 -0.44 -0.57
N SER A 46 -18.64 -1.16 0.00
CA SER A 46 -18.49 -2.55 0.41
C SER A 46 -18.26 -3.48 -0.79
N ARG A 47 -18.94 -3.22 -1.91
CA ARG A 47 -18.72 -3.96 -3.15
C ARG A 47 -17.34 -3.71 -3.75
N GLN A 48 -16.80 -2.51 -3.61
CA GLN A 48 -15.42 -2.23 -4.01
C GLN A 48 -14.40 -2.94 -3.12
N ALA A 49 -14.61 -2.91 -1.80
CA ALA A 49 -13.75 -3.63 -0.86
C ALA A 49 -13.74 -5.13 -1.14
N LEU A 50 -14.92 -5.72 -1.39
CA LEU A 50 -15.03 -7.14 -1.74
C LEU A 50 -14.24 -7.49 -3.01
N LYS A 51 -14.32 -6.65 -4.05
CA LYS A 51 -13.54 -6.85 -5.29
C LYS A 51 -12.03 -6.75 -5.09
N LEU A 52 -11.57 -5.93 -4.15
CA LEU A 52 -10.14 -5.86 -3.80
C LEU A 52 -9.72 -7.10 -3.00
N MET A 53 -10.57 -7.59 -2.09
CA MET A 53 -10.33 -8.82 -1.34
C MET A 53 -10.31 -10.08 -2.22
N GLU A 54 -11.05 -10.10 -3.32
CA GLU A 54 -11.00 -11.17 -4.33
C GLU A 54 -9.66 -11.21 -5.08
N ARG A 55 -8.89 -10.12 -5.06
CA ARG A 55 -7.57 -10.00 -5.71
C ARG A 55 -6.54 -9.38 -4.76
N PRO A 56 -6.22 -10.05 -3.65
CA PRO A 56 -5.37 -9.48 -2.61
C PRO A 56 -3.95 -9.20 -3.11
N GLU A 57 -3.42 -10.01 -4.04
CA GLU A 57 -2.10 -9.78 -4.65
C GLU A 57 -1.99 -8.41 -5.32
N TRP A 58 -3.01 -8.00 -6.08
CA TRP A 58 -3.03 -6.72 -6.77
C TRP A 58 -3.17 -5.55 -5.80
N PHE A 59 -4.02 -5.73 -4.80
CA PHE A 59 -4.21 -4.74 -3.73
C PHE A 59 -2.91 -4.51 -2.97
N ILE A 60 -2.31 -5.58 -2.43
CA ILE A 60 -1.07 -5.53 -1.63
C ILE A 60 0.07 -4.96 -2.46
N SER A 61 0.21 -5.38 -3.72
CA SER A 61 1.24 -4.82 -4.61
C SER A 61 1.04 -3.32 -4.83
N THR A 62 -0.20 -2.87 -5.04
CA THR A 62 -0.52 -1.44 -5.22
C THR A 62 -0.21 -0.64 -3.97
N THR A 63 -0.61 -1.11 -2.79
CA THR A 63 -0.37 -0.40 -1.53
C THR A 63 1.11 -0.31 -1.22
N ILE A 64 1.88 -1.39 -1.42
CA ILE A 64 3.33 -1.40 -1.22
C ILE A 64 4.04 -0.45 -2.18
N ILE A 65 3.66 -0.43 -3.47
CA ILE A 65 4.23 0.52 -4.43
C ILE A 65 3.89 1.96 -4.03
N GLY A 66 2.64 2.21 -3.64
CA GLY A 66 2.17 3.53 -3.23
C GLY A 66 2.86 4.06 -1.98
N THR A 67 3.00 3.25 -0.93
CA THR A 67 3.73 3.63 0.30
C THR A 67 5.19 3.92 -0.02
N ASN A 68 5.87 3.04 -0.75
CA ASN A 68 7.29 3.20 -1.08
C ASN A 68 7.55 4.46 -1.91
N LEU A 69 6.72 4.74 -2.92
CA LEU A 69 6.86 5.95 -3.74
C LEU A 69 6.66 7.20 -2.89
N ALA A 70 5.66 7.19 -1.99
CA ALA A 70 5.40 8.30 -1.08
C ALA A 70 6.57 8.54 -0.12
N ILE A 71 7.14 7.47 0.47
CA ILE A 71 8.28 7.54 1.40
C ILE A 71 9.53 8.05 0.70
N ILE A 72 9.88 7.51 -0.48
CA ILE A 72 11.09 7.95 -1.21
C ILE A 72 10.95 9.42 -1.62
N THR A 73 9.78 9.82 -2.12
CA THR A 73 9.52 11.20 -2.52
C THR A 73 9.57 12.15 -1.32
N SER A 74 8.88 11.81 -0.22
CA SER A 74 8.83 12.66 0.97
C SER A 74 10.20 12.76 1.64
N SER A 75 10.92 11.66 1.81
CA SER A 75 12.27 11.63 2.39
C SER A 75 13.25 12.43 1.54
N THR A 76 13.28 12.24 0.22
CA THR A 76 14.19 12.98 -0.68
C THR A 76 13.94 14.49 -0.59
N LEU A 77 12.67 14.91 -0.64
CA LEU A 77 12.30 16.32 -0.53
C LEU A 77 12.56 16.89 0.86
N ALA A 78 12.28 16.12 1.92
CA ALA A 78 12.52 16.53 3.30
C ALA A 78 14.02 16.69 3.57
N THR A 79 14.85 15.74 3.16
CA THR A 79 16.30 15.82 3.27
C THR A 79 16.84 17.04 2.50
N GLY A 80 16.39 17.26 1.26
CA GLY A 80 16.77 18.45 0.49
C GLY A 80 16.37 19.76 1.18
N LEU A 81 15.19 19.80 1.81
CA LEU A 81 14.71 20.96 2.56
C LEU A 81 15.53 21.18 3.84
N PHE A 82 15.80 20.14 4.63
CA PHE A 82 16.59 20.24 5.86
C PHE A 82 18.03 20.68 5.59
N ILE A 83 18.68 20.15 4.55
CA ILE A 83 20.02 20.58 4.14
C ILE A 83 20.02 22.06 3.77
N SER A 84 18.98 22.52 3.06
CA SER A 84 18.86 23.94 2.66
C SER A 84 18.67 24.89 3.84
N PHE A 85 18.07 24.44 4.95
CA PHE A 85 17.80 25.28 6.13
C PHE A 85 18.89 25.22 7.20
N PHE A 86 19.46 24.04 7.46
CA PHE A 86 20.34 23.79 8.62
C PHE A 86 21.79 23.44 8.22
N GLY A 87 22.09 23.37 6.93
CA GLY A 87 23.38 22.94 6.41
C GLY A 87 23.62 21.43 6.57
N PRO A 88 24.67 20.88 5.93
CA PRO A 88 24.87 19.43 5.83
C PRO A 88 25.06 18.73 7.17
N VAL A 89 25.75 19.38 8.12
CA VAL A 89 26.24 18.74 9.36
C VAL A 89 25.19 18.69 10.46
N HIS A 90 24.42 19.77 10.66
CA HIS A 90 23.39 19.83 11.71
C HIS A 90 22.02 19.33 11.23
N GLY A 91 21.76 19.42 9.91
CA GLY A 91 20.51 18.97 9.31
C GLY A 91 20.27 17.47 9.41
N GLU A 92 21.31 16.65 9.35
CA GLU A 92 21.19 15.19 9.46
C GLU A 92 20.81 14.75 10.89
N GLN A 93 21.45 15.33 11.90
CA GLN A 93 21.19 15.00 13.30
C GLN A 93 19.78 15.45 13.75
N LEU A 94 19.35 16.64 13.33
CA LEU A 94 17.99 17.14 13.61
C LEU A 94 16.91 16.33 12.87
N SER A 95 17.21 15.87 11.65
CA SER A 95 16.30 15.00 10.90
C SER A 95 16.03 13.69 11.65
N LEU A 96 17.07 13.04 12.21
CA LEU A 96 16.90 11.81 12.99
C LEU A 96 16.02 12.01 14.23
N LEU A 97 16.19 13.13 14.94
CA LEU A 97 15.39 13.45 16.13
C LEU A 97 13.91 13.66 15.80
N ILE A 98 13.60 14.20 14.61
CA ILE A 98 12.23 14.46 14.16
C ILE A 98 11.55 13.20 13.59
N VAL A 99 12.31 12.34 12.91
CA VAL A 99 11.79 11.09 12.31
C VAL A 99 11.30 10.12 13.39
N PHE A 100 11.99 10.05 14.54
CA PHE A 100 11.69 9.07 15.58
C PHE A 100 10.26 9.21 16.15
N PRO A 101 9.79 10.41 16.56
CA PRO A 101 8.38 10.63 16.91
C PRO A 101 7.40 10.31 15.77
N THR A 102 7.75 10.63 14.52
CA THR A 102 6.89 10.39 13.36
C THR A 102 6.59 8.90 13.18
N LEU A 103 7.59 8.03 13.38
CA LEU A 103 7.41 6.57 13.33
C LEU A 103 6.46 6.08 14.42
N PHE A 104 6.51 6.66 15.62
CA PHE A 104 5.58 6.30 16.69
C PHE A 104 4.13 6.66 16.33
N PHE A 105 3.90 7.87 15.80
CA PHE A 105 2.58 8.28 15.30
C PHE A 105 2.08 7.40 14.15
N MET A 106 2.97 6.96 13.27
CA MET A 106 2.65 6.05 12.17
C MET A 106 2.16 4.69 12.70
N ILE A 107 2.78 4.14 13.74
CA ILE A 107 2.32 2.90 14.39
C ILE A 107 0.94 3.09 15.02
N LEU A 108 0.73 4.21 15.73
CA LEU A 108 -0.57 4.54 16.33
C LEU A 108 -1.67 4.66 15.27
N TYR A 109 -1.38 5.37 14.18
CA TYR A 109 -2.29 5.51 13.05
C TYR A 109 -2.68 4.13 12.48
N ARG A 110 -1.71 3.23 12.26
CA ARG A 110 -2.00 1.87 11.77
C ARG A 110 -2.89 1.08 12.73
N SER A 111 -2.70 1.25 14.03
CA SER A 111 -3.54 0.63 15.06
C SER A 111 -5.00 1.10 14.99
N ILE A 112 -5.25 2.38 14.74
CA ILE A 112 -6.61 2.91 14.56
C ILE A 112 -7.31 2.24 13.37
N PHE A 113 -6.58 2.04 12.27
CA PHE A 113 -7.07 1.35 11.08
C PHE A 113 -7.36 -0.13 11.35
N GLN A 114 -6.57 -0.76 12.21
CA GLN A 114 -6.79 -2.14 12.64
C GLN A 114 -8.05 -2.29 13.49
N HIS A 115 -8.32 -1.37 14.43
CA HIS A 115 -9.51 -1.43 15.29
C HIS A 115 -10.81 -1.16 14.54
N HIS A 116 -10.79 -0.31 13.51
CA HIS A 116 -11.96 0.01 12.68
C HIS A 116 -11.85 -0.57 11.28
N ALA A 117 -11.28 -1.78 11.18
CA ALA A 117 -10.86 -2.40 9.94
C ALA A 117 -11.98 -2.47 8.89
N GLU A 118 -13.20 -2.88 9.25
CA GLU A 118 -14.27 -3.04 8.26
C GLU A 118 -14.70 -1.69 7.65
N ILE A 119 -14.92 -0.68 8.48
CA ILE A 119 -15.34 0.65 8.02
C ILE A 119 -14.22 1.30 7.20
N MET A 120 -12.98 1.21 7.67
CA MET A 120 -11.83 1.79 7.00
C MET A 120 -11.53 1.09 5.67
N ALA A 121 -11.58 -0.25 5.62
CA ALA A 121 -11.43 -1.03 4.39
C ALA A 121 -12.48 -0.63 3.36
N MET A 122 -13.75 -0.49 3.77
CA MET A 122 -14.82 -0.05 2.86
C MET A 122 -14.60 1.37 2.35
N ARG A 123 -14.20 2.32 3.20
CA ARG A 123 -13.94 3.72 2.78
C ARG A 123 -12.75 3.84 1.85
N ILE A 124 -11.64 3.18 2.18
CA ILE A 124 -10.39 3.28 1.42
C ILE A 124 -10.43 2.44 0.13
N ALA A 125 -11.29 1.41 0.06
CA ALA A 125 -11.37 0.53 -1.12
C ALA A 125 -11.54 1.29 -2.44
N PHE A 126 -12.31 2.37 -2.46
CA PHE A 126 -12.47 3.16 -3.68
C PHE A 126 -11.16 3.84 -4.10
N PHE A 127 -10.46 4.45 -3.13
CA PHE A 127 -9.18 5.12 -3.36
C PHE A 127 -8.12 4.13 -3.87
N ILE A 128 -7.93 2.99 -3.19
CA ILE A 128 -6.91 2.01 -3.60
C ILE A 128 -7.25 1.38 -4.95
N ARG A 129 -8.54 1.21 -5.29
CA ARG A 129 -8.92 0.76 -6.62
C ARG A 129 -8.54 1.74 -7.72
N ILE A 130 -8.65 3.04 -7.49
CA ILE A 130 -8.21 4.04 -8.48
C ILE A 130 -6.68 3.96 -8.60
N SER A 131 -5.97 3.93 -7.48
CA SER A 131 -4.52 3.81 -7.47
C SER A 131 -4.03 2.53 -8.16
N SER A 132 -4.74 1.41 -8.01
CA SER A 132 -4.36 0.15 -8.65
C SER A 132 -4.51 0.19 -10.16
N VAL A 133 -5.48 0.96 -10.69
CA VAL A 133 -5.62 1.20 -12.14
C VAL A 133 -4.50 2.10 -12.64
N ILE A 134 -4.13 3.14 -11.88
CA ILE A 134 -3.04 4.06 -12.22
C ILE A 134 -1.68 3.35 -12.22
N PHE A 135 -1.43 2.50 -11.23
CA PHE A 135 -0.19 1.74 -11.10
C PHE A 135 -0.18 0.43 -11.91
N TYR A 136 -1.32 0.02 -12.48
CA TYR A 136 -1.45 -1.16 -13.34
C TYR A 136 -0.37 -1.25 -14.44
N PRO A 137 -0.07 -0.20 -15.23
CA PRO A 137 0.98 -0.28 -16.25
C PRO A 137 2.37 -0.58 -15.66
N ALA A 138 2.71 0.02 -14.52
CA ALA A 138 3.97 -0.25 -13.84
C ALA A 138 4.01 -1.69 -13.27
N ALA A 139 2.93 -2.11 -12.63
CA ALA A 139 2.78 -3.47 -12.09
C ALA A 139 2.84 -4.54 -13.19
N PHE A 140 2.25 -4.26 -14.36
CA PHE A 140 2.31 -5.15 -15.52
C PHE A 140 3.75 -5.33 -16.02
N ILE A 141 4.54 -4.26 -16.12
CA ILE A 141 5.95 -4.34 -16.50
C ILE A 141 6.72 -5.20 -15.50
N ILE A 142 6.55 -4.97 -14.20
CA ILE A 142 7.22 -5.76 -13.15
C ILE A 142 6.80 -7.24 -13.23
N ALA A 143 5.52 -7.52 -13.44
CA ALA A 143 5.02 -8.89 -13.59
C ALA A 143 5.58 -9.59 -14.85
N VAL A 144 5.73 -8.86 -15.96
CA VAL A 144 6.36 -9.36 -17.18
C VAL A 144 7.83 -9.67 -16.92
N VAL A 145 8.57 -8.74 -16.32
CA VAL A 145 10.00 -8.93 -15.97
C VAL A 145 10.16 -10.13 -15.04
N SER A 146 9.36 -10.21 -13.97
CA SER A 146 9.41 -11.32 -13.02
C SER A 146 9.11 -12.67 -13.69
N LYS A 147 8.07 -12.75 -14.55
CA LYS A 147 7.77 -13.96 -15.34
C LYS A 147 8.90 -14.32 -16.30
N TRP A 148 9.57 -13.33 -16.87
CA TRP A 148 10.69 -13.53 -17.78
C TRP A 148 11.92 -14.05 -17.04
N THR A 149 12.25 -13.45 -15.90
CA THR A 149 13.33 -13.87 -15.00
C THR A 149 13.12 -15.30 -14.50
N VAL A 150 11.90 -15.65 -14.05
CA VAL A 150 11.58 -17.01 -13.60
C VAL A 150 11.64 -18.01 -14.76
N ARG A 151 11.15 -17.66 -15.96
CA ARG A 151 11.28 -18.51 -17.14
C ARG A 151 12.75 -18.73 -17.52
N PHE A 152 13.58 -17.69 -17.42
CA PHE A 152 14.99 -17.75 -17.77
C PHE A 152 15.79 -18.59 -16.75
N LEU A 153 15.51 -18.43 -15.45
CA LEU A 153 16.23 -19.13 -14.38
C LEU A 153 15.74 -20.57 -14.16
N THR A 154 14.44 -20.83 -14.27
CA THR A 154 13.85 -22.13 -13.90
C THR A 154 13.46 -22.96 -15.14
N GLY A 155 13.42 -22.38 -16.34
CA GLY A 155 12.98 -23.04 -17.57
C GLY A 155 11.48 -23.42 -17.58
N ARG A 156 10.74 -23.14 -16.50
CA ARG A 156 9.32 -23.46 -16.35
C ARG A 156 8.46 -22.21 -16.61
N LYS A 157 7.36 -22.37 -17.33
CA LYS A 157 6.33 -21.31 -17.42
C LYS A 157 5.73 -21.11 -16.04
N VAL A 158 5.76 -19.87 -15.54
CA VAL A 158 4.96 -19.46 -14.37
C VAL A 158 3.49 -19.74 -14.69
N SER A 159 2.96 -20.83 -14.15
CA SER A 159 1.53 -21.11 -14.18
C SER A 159 0.86 -20.02 -13.36
N ASN A 160 -0.18 -19.38 -13.91
CA ASN A 160 -1.07 -18.58 -13.08
C ASN A 160 -1.51 -19.49 -11.93
N ALA A 161 -1.19 -19.13 -10.70
CA ALA A 161 -1.63 -19.86 -9.53
C ALA A 161 -3.15 -19.72 -9.45
N SER A 162 -3.86 -20.62 -10.14
CA SER A 162 -5.20 -20.99 -9.73
C SER A 162 -5.01 -21.59 -8.34
N TYR A 163 -5.49 -20.90 -7.31
CA TYR A 163 -5.41 -21.22 -5.89
C TYR A 163 -6.16 -22.53 -5.51
N ILE A 164 -6.18 -23.51 -6.39
CA ILE A 164 -6.67 -24.86 -6.17
C ILE A 164 -5.58 -25.79 -6.69
N THR A 165 -4.51 -25.91 -5.92
CA THR A 165 -3.52 -26.96 -6.10
C THR A 165 -4.25 -28.28 -5.91
N LYS A 166 -4.34 -29.11 -6.96
CA LYS A 166 -4.90 -30.47 -6.88
C LYS A 166 -4.25 -31.31 -5.76
N ASP A 167 -3.06 -30.91 -5.30
CA ASP A 167 -2.34 -31.53 -4.18
C ASP A 167 -3.02 -31.34 -2.82
N GLY A 168 -3.86 -30.31 -2.63
CA GLY A 168 -4.62 -30.13 -1.38
C GLY A 168 -5.76 -31.13 -1.19
N LEU A 169 -6.30 -31.68 -2.29
CA LEU A 169 -7.36 -32.70 -2.27
C LEU A 169 -6.84 -34.09 -1.89
N LYS A 170 -5.53 -34.34 -2.02
CA LYS A 170 -4.91 -35.62 -1.66
C LYS A 170 -4.63 -35.77 -0.16
N TYR A 171 -4.73 -34.68 0.60
CA TYR A 171 -4.58 -34.68 2.06
C TYR A 171 -5.93 -34.71 2.80
N ILE A 172 -7.05 -34.60 2.07
CA ILE A 172 -8.42 -34.60 2.61
C ILE A 172 -9.18 -35.90 2.27
N LEU A 173 -8.63 -36.73 1.38
CA LEU A 173 -9.09 -38.10 1.07
C LEU A 173 -8.09 -39.11 1.62
#